data_AF-A0A0B2UE31-F1
#
_entry.id   AF-A0A0B2UE31-F1
#
_cell.length_a   1.000
_cell.length_b   1.000
_cell.length_c   1.000
_cell.angle_alpha   90.00
_cell.angle_beta   90.00
_cell.angle_gamma   90.00
#
_symmetry.space_group_name_H-M   'P 1'
#
loop_
_entity.id
_entity.type
_entity.pdbx_description
1 polymer ?
#
loop_
_entity_poly.entity_id
_entity_poly.type
_entity_poly.pdbx_seq_one_letter_code
_entity_poly.pdbx_strand_id
1 'polypeptide(L)'
;MKYPETNMKYAGVCLESDDDEEVHPNIDEKSFREWRRQQRQQKRAELQKRLDEINAIDTHDEEIEAEKKELQDILKPRYVCVDSGSFTIPEPQEERDYSSELEHLVQNCTLDNFISIMNTKVIDMEEFECLVLHNLAEQIKEGNDFGGVILSKISLYVRYARSHGREFLEKLRAQLTNAKIKKQFEEDCIRDFEETKQMFLNQFGTLNSTHADTS
;
A
#
# COMPACT_ATOMS: atom_id res chain seq x y z
N MET A 1 9.93 -6.05 -47.27
CA MET A 1 9.17 -5.26 -46.29
C MET A 1 10.02 -4.07 -45.91
N LYS A 2 9.65 -2.87 -46.37
CA LYS A 2 10.33 -1.62 -45.98
C LYS A 2 9.60 -1.11 -44.74
N TYR A 3 10.31 -0.93 -43.63
CA TYR A 3 9.77 -0.21 -42.48
C TYR A 3 9.61 1.27 -42.88
N PRO A 4 8.51 1.94 -42.53
CA PRO A 4 8.39 3.37 -42.76
C PRO A 4 9.48 4.08 -41.93
N GLU A 5 10.21 4.97 -42.59
CA GLU A 5 11.16 5.87 -41.95
C GLU A 5 10.41 6.69 -40.91
N THR A 6 10.66 6.45 -39.62
CA THR A 6 10.17 7.32 -38.57
C THR A 6 10.85 8.66 -38.75
N ASN A 7 10.05 9.67 -39.12
CA ASN A 7 10.48 11.04 -39.24
C ASN A 7 10.90 11.52 -37.83
N MET A 8 12.18 11.38 -37.50
CA MET A 8 12.77 11.64 -36.17
C MET A 8 12.85 13.14 -35.84
N LYS A 9 11.76 13.90 -36.01
CA LYS A 9 11.76 15.34 -35.71
C LYS A 9 11.99 15.62 -34.22
N TYR A 10 11.58 14.71 -33.34
CA TYR A 10 11.64 14.89 -31.89
C TYR A 10 12.49 13.83 -31.16
N ALA A 11 13.37 13.12 -31.89
CA ALA A 11 14.29 12.17 -31.30
C ALA A 11 15.22 12.83 -30.26
N GLY A 12 15.20 12.34 -29.02
CA GLY A 12 16.06 12.83 -27.93
C GLY A 12 15.42 13.90 -27.02
N VAL A 13 14.14 14.23 -27.19
CA VAL A 13 13.41 15.06 -26.23
C VAL A 13 13.11 14.22 -24.97
N CYS A 14 13.90 14.43 -23.91
CA CYS A 14 13.66 13.82 -22.60
C CYS A 14 12.99 14.84 -21.67
N LEU A 15 11.72 14.59 -21.32
CA LEU A 15 10.95 15.38 -20.35
C LEU A 15 10.86 14.68 -18.98
N GLU A 16 11.68 13.64 -18.73
CA GLU A 16 11.62 12.77 -17.55
C GLU A 16 12.38 13.35 -16.32
N SER A 17 12.28 12.61 -15.19
CA SER A 17 12.56 13.01 -13.79
C SER A 17 13.92 13.66 -13.53
N ASP A 18 13.99 14.39 -12.41
CA ASP A 18 15.16 15.14 -11.93
C ASP A 18 16.27 14.27 -11.30
N ASP A 19 16.09 12.95 -11.21
CA ASP A 19 16.78 12.13 -10.21
C ASP A 19 18.16 11.59 -10.60
N ASP A 20 18.54 11.58 -11.89
CA ASP A 20 19.77 10.90 -12.37
C ASP A 20 20.69 11.75 -13.29
N GLU A 21 20.66 13.08 -13.21
CA GLU A 21 21.56 13.93 -14.02
C GLU A 21 22.92 14.17 -13.32
N GLU A 22 24.02 13.70 -13.91
CA GLU A 22 25.38 13.92 -13.42
C GLU A 22 25.74 15.42 -13.48
N VAL A 23 25.85 16.05 -12.30
CA VAL A 23 26.20 17.47 -12.18
C VAL A 23 27.73 17.61 -12.09
N HIS A 24 28.31 18.44 -12.96
CA HIS A 24 29.75 18.69 -12.94
C HIS A 24 30.17 19.37 -11.61
N PRO A 25 31.31 19.00 -10.99
CA PRO A 25 31.75 19.53 -9.68
C PRO A 25 31.91 21.06 -9.55
N ASN A 26 31.86 21.80 -10.66
CA ASN A 26 32.03 23.25 -10.70
C ASN A 26 30.70 24.00 -10.90
N ILE A 27 29.58 23.29 -10.95
CA ILE A 27 28.26 23.86 -11.18
C ILE A 27 27.46 23.75 -9.88
N ASP A 28 26.80 24.84 -9.51
CA ASP A 28 25.85 24.82 -8.39
C ASP A 28 24.66 23.92 -8.75
N GLU A 29 24.56 22.81 -8.03
CA GLU A 29 23.56 21.77 -8.27
C GLU A 29 22.13 22.32 -8.21
N LYS A 30 21.85 23.23 -7.28
CA LYS A 30 20.53 23.81 -7.12
C LYS A 30 20.13 24.66 -8.33
N SER A 31 21.00 25.59 -8.73
CA SER A 31 20.78 26.47 -9.88
C SER A 31 20.70 25.69 -11.20
N PHE A 32 21.50 24.63 -11.35
CA PHE A 32 21.46 23.74 -12.52
C PHE A 32 20.13 22.98 -12.63
N ARG A 33 19.66 22.41 -11.52
CA ARG A 33 18.36 21.73 -11.46
C ARG A 33 17.21 22.68 -11.78
N GLU A 34 17.22 23.89 -11.22
CA GLU A 34 16.21 24.92 -11.51
C GLU A 34 16.21 25.33 -13.00
N TRP A 35 17.38 25.58 -13.57
CA TRP A 35 17.52 25.89 -15.00
C TRP A 35 17.02 24.75 -15.90
N ARG A 36 17.35 23.50 -15.57
CA ARG A 36 16.86 22.30 -16.28
C ARG A 36 15.35 22.17 -16.23
N ARG A 37 14.74 22.40 -15.06
CA ARG A 37 13.28 22.43 -14.91
C ARG A 37 12.65 23.48 -15.80
N GLN A 38 13.21 24.69 -15.85
CA GLN A 38 12.72 25.76 -16.74
C GLN A 38 12.84 25.38 -18.21
N GLN A 39 13.97 24.80 -18.63
CA GLN A 39 14.16 24.32 -20.02
C GLN A 39 13.14 23.24 -20.40
N ARG A 40 12.86 22.28 -19.51
CA ARG A 40 11.83 21.25 -19.72
C ARG A 40 10.43 21.88 -19.84
N GLN A 41 10.09 22.83 -18.97
CA GLN A 41 8.80 23.52 -19.00
C GLN A 41 8.61 24.32 -20.30
N GLN A 42 9.63 25.06 -20.74
CA GLN A 42 9.61 25.79 -22.00
C GLN A 42 9.37 24.86 -23.19
N LYS A 43 10.13 23.77 -23.29
CA LYS A 43 9.94 22.77 -24.34
C LYS A 43 8.56 22.14 -24.31
N ARG A 44 8.03 21.82 -23.13
CA ARG A 44 6.68 21.27 -22.97
C ARG A 44 5.61 22.25 -23.46
N ALA A 45 5.76 23.53 -23.13
CA ALA A 45 4.85 24.58 -23.58
C ALA A 45 4.90 24.78 -25.11
N GLU A 46 6.10 24.72 -25.71
CA GLU A 46 6.27 24.80 -27.17
C GLU A 46 5.60 23.62 -27.89
N LEU A 47 5.81 22.39 -27.41
CA LEU A 47 5.18 21.20 -27.97
C LEU A 47 3.65 21.21 -27.81
N GLN A 48 3.16 21.68 -26.66
CA GLN A 48 1.72 21.84 -26.43
C GLN A 48 1.11 22.87 -27.39
N LYS A 49 1.75 24.03 -27.55
CA LYS A 49 1.30 25.05 -28.49
C LYS A 49 1.26 24.51 -29.93
N ARG A 50 2.26 23.73 -30.33
CA ARG A 50 2.29 23.08 -31.64
C ARG A 50 1.15 22.09 -31.82
N LEU A 51 0.83 21.31 -30.79
CA LEU A 51 -0.30 20.39 -30.80
C LEU A 51 -1.64 21.14 -30.88
N ASP A 52 -1.78 22.28 -30.22
CA ASP A 52 -2.97 23.13 -30.30
C ASP A 52 -3.13 23.75 -31.70
N GLU A 53 -2.03 24.20 -32.32
CA GLU A 53 -2.01 24.67 -33.72
C GLU A 53 -2.46 23.57 -34.69
N ILE A 54 -1.96 22.35 -34.53
CA ILE A 54 -2.37 21.19 -35.35
C ILE A 54 -3.84 20.84 -35.12
N ASN A 55 -4.34 20.89 -33.88
CA ASN A 55 -5.74 20.61 -33.59
C ASN A 55 -6.70 21.69 -34.12
N ALA A 56 -6.23 22.91 -34.34
CA ALA A 56 -7.01 23.99 -34.93
C ALA A 56 -7.15 23.85 -36.46
N ILE A 57 -6.32 23.02 -37.09
CA ILE A 57 -6.36 22.76 -38.53
C ILE A 57 -7.34 21.59 -38.78
N ASP A 58 -8.44 21.88 -39.46
CA ASP A 58 -9.48 20.90 -39.81
C ASP A 58 -9.17 20.20 -41.16
N THR A 59 -7.92 19.77 -41.35
CA THR A 59 -7.47 19.02 -42.54
C THR A 59 -7.01 17.61 -42.16
N HIS A 60 -7.43 16.62 -42.95
CA HIS A 60 -7.01 15.23 -42.81
C HIS A 60 -5.84 14.94 -43.75
N ASP A 61 -4.66 15.42 -43.37
CA ASP A 61 -3.40 15.03 -44.01
C ASP A 61 -2.69 13.97 -43.16
N GLU A 62 -2.27 12.87 -43.77
CA GLU A 62 -1.60 11.74 -43.09
C GLU A 62 -0.31 12.17 -42.36
N GLU A 63 0.38 13.20 -42.88
CA GLU A 63 1.60 13.75 -42.27
C GLU A 63 1.29 14.52 -40.97
N ILE A 64 0.18 15.27 -40.95
CA ILE A 64 -0.28 16.04 -39.78
C ILE A 64 -0.75 15.09 -38.68
N GLU A 65 -1.42 14.00 -39.05
CA GLU A 65 -1.89 12.99 -38.10
C GLU A 65 -0.72 12.20 -37.48
N ALA A 66 0.33 11.93 -38.25
CA ALA A 66 1.57 11.35 -37.73
C ALA A 66 2.29 12.28 -36.76
N GLU A 67 2.43 13.58 -37.09
CA GLU A 67 3.03 14.59 -36.21
C GLU A 67 2.23 14.75 -34.91
N LYS A 68 0.89 14.75 -35.00
CA LYS A 68 0.00 14.80 -33.84
C LYS A 68 0.20 13.62 -32.89
N LYS A 69 0.31 12.41 -33.43
CA LYS A 69 0.50 11.19 -32.63
C LYS A 69 1.85 11.20 -31.91
N GLU A 70 2.92 11.62 -32.59
CA GLU A 70 4.26 11.72 -31.99
C GLU A 70 4.29 12.75 -30.84
N LEU A 71 3.66 13.92 -31.04
CA LEU A 71 3.55 14.94 -29.99
C LEU A 71 2.73 14.45 -28.78
N GLN A 72 1.64 13.72 -29.02
CA GLN A 72 0.84 13.13 -27.95
C GLN A 72 1.65 12.09 -27.14
N ASP A 73 2.42 11.24 -27.81
CA ASP A 73 3.24 10.23 -27.15
C ASP A 73 4.35 10.86 -26.29
N ILE A 74 4.95 11.98 -26.73
CA ILE A 74 5.98 12.72 -25.98
C ILE A 74 5.38 13.48 -24.78
N LEU A 75 4.21 14.10 -24.96
CA LEU A 75 3.57 14.89 -23.90
C LEU A 75 2.90 14.02 -22.83
N LYS A 76 2.52 12.79 -23.19
CA LYS A 76 1.89 11.84 -22.29
C LYS A 76 2.86 11.48 -21.16
N PRO A 77 2.49 11.69 -19.89
CA PRO A 77 3.31 11.24 -18.78
C PRO A 77 3.44 9.71 -18.84
N ARG A 78 4.69 9.21 -18.79
CA ARG A 78 5.00 7.78 -18.85
C ARG A 78 4.46 7.01 -17.63
N TYR A 79 4.27 7.73 -16.53
CA TYR A 79 3.63 7.24 -15.32
C TYR A 79 2.35 8.04 -15.09
N VAL A 80 1.20 7.38 -15.20
CA VAL A 80 -0.06 7.91 -14.71
C VAL A 80 -0.12 7.51 -13.23
N CYS A 81 -0.06 8.51 -12.35
CA CYS A 81 -0.42 8.28 -10.96
C CYS A 81 -1.93 7.99 -10.95
N VAL A 82 -2.28 6.71 -10.88
CA VAL A 82 -3.67 6.26 -10.74
C VAL A 82 -4.07 6.63 -9.31
N ASP A 83 -4.83 7.72 -9.16
CA ASP A 83 -5.32 8.28 -7.90
C ASP A 83 -4.41 8.02 -6.69
N SER A 84 -3.35 8.81 -6.57
CA SER A 84 -2.88 9.18 -5.25
C SER A 84 -4.01 9.99 -4.61
N GLY A 85 -4.72 9.35 -3.67
CA GLY A 85 -5.58 10.06 -2.74
C GLY A 85 -4.84 11.32 -2.28
N SER A 86 -5.50 12.47 -2.47
CA SER A 86 -5.01 13.78 -2.09
C SER A 86 -4.25 13.69 -0.76
N PHE A 87 -3.02 14.22 -0.70
CA PHE A 87 -2.37 14.49 0.58
C PHE A 87 -3.12 15.62 1.28
N THR A 88 -4.30 15.30 1.79
CA THR A 88 -4.90 15.99 2.92
C THR A 88 -4.11 15.57 4.15
N ILE A 89 -3.59 16.55 4.88
CA ILE A 89 -3.29 16.38 6.30
C ILE A 89 -4.53 15.71 6.90
N PRO A 90 -4.44 14.52 7.53
CA PRO A 90 -5.60 13.93 8.16
C PRO A 90 -6.15 14.97 9.13
N GLU A 91 -7.38 15.44 8.90
CA GLU A 91 -8.16 15.97 9.99
C GLU A 91 -8.10 14.93 11.12
N PRO A 92 -7.90 15.31 12.39
CA PRO A 92 -7.88 14.36 13.49
C PRO A 92 -9.17 13.56 13.39
N GLN A 93 -9.05 12.32 12.94
CA GLN A 93 -10.21 11.48 12.72
C GLN A 93 -10.79 11.21 14.09
N GLU A 94 -12.11 11.40 14.20
CA GLU A 94 -12.87 10.86 15.33
C GLU A 94 -12.37 9.44 15.59
N GLU A 95 -12.07 9.10 16.84
CA GLU A 95 -11.62 7.76 17.24
C GLU A 95 -12.47 6.72 16.51
N ARG A 96 -11.85 5.99 15.57
CA ARG A 96 -12.56 5.02 14.77
C ARG A 96 -12.77 3.78 15.62
N ASP A 97 -14.00 3.57 16.05
CA ASP A 97 -14.38 2.39 16.81
C ASP A 97 -14.56 1.18 15.89
N TYR A 98 -13.63 0.24 15.97
CA TYR A 98 -13.66 -1.03 15.23
C TYR A 98 -14.20 -2.21 16.05
N SER A 99 -14.84 -1.94 17.19
CA SER A 99 -15.36 -2.99 18.07
C SER A 99 -16.38 -3.88 17.38
N SER A 100 -17.22 -3.31 16.50
CA SER A 100 -18.26 -4.06 15.78
C SER A 100 -17.66 -5.11 14.81
N GLU A 101 -16.58 -4.75 14.14
CA GLU A 101 -15.84 -5.56 13.19
C GLU A 101 -15.11 -6.69 13.94
N LEU A 102 -14.48 -6.36 15.07
CA LEU A 102 -13.82 -7.34 15.90
C LEU A 102 -14.82 -8.34 16.47
N GLU A 103 -15.95 -7.88 17.01
CA GLU A 103 -17.00 -8.77 17.54
C GLU A 103 -17.49 -9.74 16.47
N HIS A 104 -17.73 -9.25 15.26
CA HIS A 104 -18.13 -10.09 14.14
C HIS A 104 -17.08 -11.17 13.82
N LEU A 105 -15.79 -10.81 13.83
CA LEU A 105 -14.69 -11.73 13.55
C LEU A 105 -14.47 -12.75 14.67
N VAL A 106 -14.69 -12.36 15.93
CA VAL A 106 -14.62 -13.28 17.07
C VAL A 106 -15.74 -14.34 16.97
N GLN A 107 -16.96 -13.92 16.63
CA GLN A 107 -18.09 -14.84 16.47
C GLN A 107 -17.94 -15.73 15.23
N ASN A 108 -17.37 -15.21 14.15
CA ASN A 108 -17.28 -15.90 12.86
C ASN A 108 -15.84 -15.92 12.34
N CYS A 109 -14.94 -16.53 13.10
CA CYS A 109 -13.50 -16.53 12.85
C CYS A 109 -13.08 -17.39 11.64
N THR A 110 -13.35 -16.87 10.44
CA THR A 110 -12.94 -17.46 9.16
C THR A 110 -12.21 -16.43 8.32
N LEU A 111 -11.28 -16.91 7.49
CA LEU A 111 -10.54 -16.06 6.56
C LEU A 111 -11.47 -15.37 5.54
N ASP A 112 -12.54 -16.03 5.12
CA ASP A 112 -13.53 -15.44 4.21
C ASP A 112 -14.24 -14.22 4.83
N ASN A 113 -14.64 -14.32 6.10
CA ASN A 113 -15.28 -13.19 6.79
C ASN A 113 -14.29 -12.03 7.01
N PHE A 114 -13.04 -12.35 7.33
CA PHE A 114 -11.98 -11.36 7.44
C PHE A 114 -11.79 -10.59 6.11
N ILE A 115 -11.62 -11.31 5.00
CA ILE A 115 -11.49 -10.71 3.67
C ILE A 115 -12.76 -9.91 3.31
N SER A 116 -13.94 -10.39 3.67
CA SER A 116 -15.21 -9.69 3.41
C SER A 116 -15.28 -8.34 4.14
N ILE A 117 -14.92 -8.29 5.42
CA ILE A 117 -14.87 -7.05 6.21
C ILE A 117 -13.86 -6.07 5.59
N MET A 118 -12.66 -6.54 5.27
CA MET A 118 -11.60 -5.70 4.70
C MET A 118 -11.94 -5.14 3.31
N ASN A 119 -12.79 -5.82 2.55
CA ASN A 119 -13.24 -5.34 1.24
C ASN A 119 -14.41 -4.35 1.32
N THR A 120 -15.16 -4.37 2.42
CA THR A 120 -16.41 -3.60 2.56
C THR A 120 -16.21 -2.34 3.39
N LYS A 121 -15.24 -2.34 4.31
CA LYS A 121 -15.01 -1.24 5.25
C LYS A 121 -13.61 -0.66 5.08
N VAL A 122 -13.50 0.65 5.31
CA VAL A 122 -12.20 1.34 5.37
C VAL A 122 -11.67 1.19 6.80
N ILE A 123 -10.78 0.21 6.98
CA ILE A 123 -10.18 -0.11 8.28
C ILE A 123 -8.72 0.33 8.27
N ASP A 124 -8.33 1.10 9.28
CA ASP A 124 -6.94 1.33 9.59
C ASP A 124 -6.38 0.04 10.22
N MET A 125 -5.46 -0.60 9.51
CA MET A 125 -4.92 -1.90 9.92
C MET A 125 -4.07 -1.82 11.18
N GLU A 126 -3.45 -0.67 11.47
CA GLU A 126 -2.60 -0.47 12.64
C GLU A 126 -3.46 -0.26 13.89
N GLU A 127 -4.45 0.62 13.82
CA GLU A 127 -5.40 0.82 14.92
C GLU A 127 -6.20 -0.45 15.21
N PHE A 128 -6.63 -1.17 14.15
CA PHE A 128 -7.32 -2.45 14.31
C PHE A 128 -6.43 -3.52 14.93
N GLU A 129 -5.15 -3.59 14.57
CA GLU A 129 -4.19 -4.49 15.22
C GLU A 129 -4.06 -4.20 16.70
N CYS A 130 -3.94 -2.92 17.08
CA CYS A 130 -3.89 -2.50 18.48
C CYS A 130 -5.14 -2.95 19.26
N LEU A 131 -6.34 -2.81 18.68
CA LEU A 131 -7.58 -3.28 19.30
C LEU A 131 -7.58 -4.80 19.51
N VAL A 132 -7.16 -5.57 18.50
CA VAL A 132 -7.07 -7.04 18.58
C VAL A 132 -6.08 -7.46 19.67
N LEU A 133 -4.89 -6.85 19.70
CA LEU A 133 -3.85 -7.16 20.68
C LEU A 133 -4.25 -6.77 22.10
N HIS A 134 -4.95 -5.65 22.27
CA HIS A 134 -5.49 -5.26 23.56
C HIS A 134 -6.48 -6.30 24.10
N ASN A 135 -7.45 -6.72 23.27
CA ASN A 135 -8.40 -7.76 23.65
C ASN A 135 -7.71 -9.11 23.91
N LEU A 136 -6.67 -9.43 23.14
CA LEU A 136 -5.88 -10.64 23.35
C LEU A 136 -5.20 -10.65 24.72
N ALA A 137 -4.62 -9.51 25.12
CA ALA A 137 -4.03 -9.35 26.44
C ALA A 137 -5.07 -9.53 27.56
N GLU A 138 -6.29 -9.00 27.40
CA GLU A 138 -7.37 -9.23 28.36
C GLU A 138 -7.75 -10.72 28.44
N GLN A 139 -7.86 -11.43 27.31
CA GLN A 139 -8.11 -12.89 27.33
C GLN A 139 -7.01 -13.67 28.06
N ILE A 140 -5.74 -13.26 27.90
CA ILE A 140 -4.61 -13.86 28.63
C ILE A 140 -4.74 -13.61 30.14
N LYS A 141 -5.08 -12.39 30.56
CA LYS A 141 -5.29 -12.04 31.97
C LYS A 141 -6.44 -12.84 32.61
N GLU A 142 -7.52 -13.04 31.86
CA GLU A 142 -8.69 -13.81 32.29
C GLU A 142 -8.45 -15.33 32.28
N GLY A 143 -7.35 -15.79 31.65
CA GLY A 143 -7.08 -17.21 31.46
C GLY A 143 -8.00 -17.89 30.44
N ASN A 144 -8.63 -17.13 29.55
CA ASN A 144 -9.50 -17.64 28.49
C ASN A 144 -8.69 -17.99 27.24
N ASP A 145 -8.07 -19.18 27.25
CA ASP A 145 -7.22 -19.64 26.15
C ASP A 145 -8.00 -19.81 24.83
N PHE A 146 -9.29 -20.18 24.89
CA PHE A 146 -10.09 -20.33 23.68
C PHE A 146 -10.31 -18.99 22.97
N GLY A 147 -10.70 -17.95 23.72
CA GLY A 147 -10.81 -16.59 23.20
C GLY A 147 -9.46 -16.05 22.72
N GLY A 148 -8.38 -16.36 23.45
CA GLY A 148 -7.02 -16.00 23.09
C GLY A 148 -6.56 -16.57 21.75
N VAL A 149 -6.83 -17.85 21.47
CA VAL A 149 -6.50 -18.47 20.17
C VAL A 149 -7.28 -17.83 19.02
N ILE A 150 -8.56 -17.50 19.23
CA ILE A 150 -9.37 -16.79 18.21
C ILE A 150 -8.76 -15.43 17.89
N LEU A 151 -8.39 -14.65 18.91
CA LEU A 151 -7.79 -13.33 18.72
C LEU A 151 -6.38 -13.39 18.13
N SER A 152 -5.57 -14.40 18.50
CA SER A 152 -4.26 -14.65 17.87
C SER A 152 -4.42 -14.96 16.38
N LYS A 153 -5.41 -15.78 16.01
CA LYS A 153 -5.73 -16.06 14.61
C LYS A 153 -6.13 -14.81 13.83
N ILE A 154 -6.96 -13.94 14.43
CA ILE A 154 -7.31 -12.63 13.84
C ILE A 154 -6.07 -11.74 13.71
N SER A 155 -5.21 -11.70 14.74
CA SER A 155 -3.93 -10.97 14.69
C SER A 155 -3.02 -11.46 13.56
N LEU A 156 -2.95 -12.76 13.30
CA LEU A 156 -2.20 -13.31 12.17
C LEU A 156 -2.77 -12.83 10.83
N TYR A 157 -4.10 -12.82 10.66
CA TYR A 157 -4.72 -12.28 9.46
C TYR A 157 -4.41 -10.80 9.25
N VAL A 158 -4.46 -10.01 10.33
CA VAL A 158 -4.08 -8.59 10.33
C VAL A 158 -2.62 -8.40 9.92
N ARG A 159 -1.69 -9.16 10.52
CA ARG A 159 -0.27 -9.12 10.17
C ARG A 159 -0.03 -9.47 8.70
N TYR A 160 -0.69 -10.50 8.19
CA TYR A 160 -0.57 -10.88 6.77
C TYR A 160 -1.14 -9.83 5.82
N ALA A 161 -2.30 -9.26 6.15
CA ALA A 161 -2.90 -8.16 5.38
C ALA A 161 -1.96 -6.94 5.34
N ARG A 162 -1.39 -6.55 6.48
CA ARG A 162 -0.49 -5.39 6.59
C ARG A 162 0.83 -5.61 5.84
N SER A 163 1.40 -6.81 5.94
CA SER A 163 2.74 -7.11 5.42
C SER A 163 2.75 -7.43 3.92
N HIS A 164 1.68 -8.04 3.42
CA HIS A 164 1.65 -8.60 2.07
C HIS A 164 0.42 -8.20 1.25
N GLY A 165 -0.51 -7.46 1.85
CA GLY A 165 -1.74 -7.03 1.20
C GLY A 165 -2.74 -8.16 0.94
N ARG A 166 -3.81 -7.80 0.24
CA ARG A 166 -4.95 -8.68 -0.05
C ARG A 166 -4.58 -9.93 -0.85
N GLU A 167 -3.69 -9.79 -1.84
CA GLU A 167 -3.34 -10.91 -2.73
C GLU A 167 -2.79 -12.11 -1.97
N PHE A 168 -2.07 -11.86 -0.87
CA PHE A 168 -1.56 -12.92 -0.01
C PHE A 168 -2.69 -13.66 0.71
N LEU A 169 -3.69 -12.95 1.25
CA LEU A 169 -4.83 -13.57 1.91
C LEU A 169 -5.64 -14.46 0.95
N GLU A 170 -5.77 -14.03 -0.30
CA GLU A 170 -6.43 -14.82 -1.35
C GLU A 170 -5.65 -16.11 -1.66
N LYS A 171 -4.31 -16.05 -1.70
CA LYS A 171 -3.45 -17.23 -1.84
C LYS A 171 -3.55 -18.15 -0.62
N LEU A 172 -3.51 -17.58 0.58
CA LEU A 172 -3.69 -18.33 1.83
C LEU A 172 -5.03 -19.05 1.82
N ARG A 173 -6.11 -18.38 1.43
CA ARG A 173 -7.44 -18.97 1.29
C ARG A 173 -7.43 -20.18 0.36
N ALA A 174 -6.80 -20.07 -0.81
CA ALA A 174 -6.66 -21.18 -1.73
C ALA A 174 -5.89 -22.36 -1.12
N GLN A 175 -4.81 -22.09 -0.37
CA GLN A 175 -4.01 -23.11 0.29
C GLN A 175 -4.73 -23.81 1.45
N LEU A 176 -5.58 -23.08 2.20
CA LEU A 176 -6.36 -23.61 3.32
C LEU A 176 -7.47 -24.59 2.89
N THR A 177 -7.73 -24.76 1.59
CA THR A 177 -8.56 -25.86 1.08
C THR A 177 -7.92 -27.23 1.30
N ASN A 178 -6.59 -27.29 1.41
CA ASN A 178 -5.86 -28.50 1.71
C ASN A 178 -5.91 -28.78 3.23
N ALA A 179 -6.50 -29.92 3.61
CA ALA A 179 -6.66 -30.30 5.02
C ALA A 179 -5.35 -30.35 5.82
N LYS A 180 -4.23 -30.74 5.18
CA LYS A 180 -2.92 -30.77 5.84
C LYS A 180 -2.40 -29.36 6.15
N ILE A 181 -2.51 -28.46 5.17
CA ILE A 181 -2.10 -27.05 5.34
C ILE A 181 -3.00 -26.36 6.35
N LYS A 182 -4.31 -26.61 6.27
CA LYS A 182 -5.27 -26.09 7.26
C LYS A 182 -4.91 -26.51 8.67
N LYS A 183 -4.61 -27.80 8.88
CA LYS A 183 -4.19 -28.29 10.21
C LYS A 183 -2.91 -27.61 10.69
N GLN A 184 -1.91 -27.48 9.82
CA GLN A 184 -0.67 -26.78 10.15
C GLN A 184 -0.93 -25.32 10.55
N PHE A 185 -1.80 -24.64 9.82
CA PHE A 185 -2.17 -23.26 10.12
C PHE A 185 -2.86 -23.10 11.48
N GLU A 186 -3.78 -24.01 11.84
CA GLU A 186 -4.40 -23.99 13.17
C GLU A 186 -3.36 -24.26 14.28
N GLU A 187 -2.40 -25.16 14.05
CA GLU A 187 -1.28 -25.39 14.98
C GLU A 187 -0.36 -24.16 15.10
N ASP A 188 -0.14 -23.43 14.01
CA ASP A 188 0.62 -22.17 14.02
C ASP A 188 -0.13 -21.09 14.82
N CYS A 189 -1.47 -21.01 14.72
CA CYS A 189 -2.28 -20.09 15.53
C CYS A 189 -2.18 -20.38 17.02
N ILE A 190 -2.25 -21.66 17.42
CA ILE A 190 -2.10 -22.06 18.83
C ILE A 190 -0.71 -21.70 19.34
N ARG A 191 0.32 -21.91 18.52
CA ARG A 191 1.70 -21.60 18.89
C ARG A 191 1.93 -20.09 19.05
N ASP A 192 1.44 -19.30 18.10
CA ASP A 192 1.52 -17.83 18.17
C ASP A 192 0.81 -17.30 19.43
N PHE A 193 -0.34 -17.87 19.79
CA PHE A 193 -1.01 -17.56 21.06
C PHE A 193 -0.14 -17.90 22.27
N GLU A 194 0.40 -19.12 22.35
CA GLU A 194 1.20 -19.55 23.50
C GLU A 194 2.48 -18.72 23.63
N GLU A 195 3.17 -18.43 22.53
CA GLU A 195 4.33 -17.54 22.53
C GLU A 195 3.97 -16.14 23.04
N THR A 196 2.86 -15.58 22.56
CA THR A 196 2.36 -14.26 22.99
C THR A 196 1.99 -14.27 24.48
N LYS A 197 1.32 -15.34 24.94
CA LYS A 197 0.95 -15.55 26.35
C LYS A 197 2.19 -15.60 27.24
N GLN A 198 3.21 -16.36 26.85
CA GLN A 198 4.47 -16.44 27.58
C GLN A 198 5.19 -15.09 27.63
N MET A 199 5.27 -14.37 26.51
CA MET A 199 5.86 -13.02 26.48
C MET A 199 5.11 -12.07 27.42
N PHE A 200 3.78 -12.07 27.36
CA PHE A 200 2.94 -11.23 28.21
C PHE A 200 3.14 -11.54 29.70
N LEU A 201 3.10 -12.83 30.08
CA LEU A 201 3.28 -13.24 31.47
C LEU A 201 4.70 -12.97 31.99
N ASN A 202 5.73 -13.11 31.16
CA ASN A 202 7.09 -12.77 31.55
C ASN A 202 7.25 -11.26 31.82
N GLN A 203 6.62 -10.43 30.98
CA GLN A 203 6.72 -8.98 31.06
C GLN A 203 5.83 -8.37 32.15
N PHE A 204 4.64 -8.93 32.38
CA PHE A 204 3.61 -8.33 33.25
C PHE A 204 3.19 -9.23 34.42
N GLY A 205 3.44 -10.54 34.37
CA GLY A 205 3.09 -11.49 35.43
C GLY A 205 4.03 -11.47 36.64
N THR A 206 5.28 -11.02 36.47
CA THR A 206 6.26 -10.88 37.55
C THR A 206 5.99 -9.69 38.49
N LEU A 207 5.16 -8.73 38.08
CA LEU A 207 4.77 -7.58 38.90
C LEU A 207 3.80 -7.94 40.04
N ASN A 208 3.11 -9.08 39.94
CA ASN A 208 2.12 -9.49 40.94
C ASN A 208 2.68 -10.43 42.04
N SER A 209 3.90 -10.96 41.90
CA SER A 209 4.48 -11.87 42.92
C SER A 209 5.38 -11.16 43.94
N THR A 210 5.76 -9.90 43.73
CA THR A 210 6.65 -9.16 44.65
C THR A 210 5.93 -8.38 45.75
N HIS A 211 4.59 -8.37 45.76
CA HIS A 211 3.79 -7.74 46.83
C HIS A 211 3.16 -8.73 47.82
N ALA A 212 3.36 -10.04 47.67
CA ALA A 212 2.77 -11.04 48.57
C ALA A 212 3.67 -11.44 49.78
N ASP A 213 4.97 -11.13 49.75
CA ASP A 213 5.93 -11.60 50.77
C ASP A 213 6.47 -10.48 51.69
N THR A 214 5.67 -9.44 51.93
CA THR A 214 5.91 -8.49 53.04
C THR A 214 4.64 -8.29 53.85
N SER A 215 4.30 -9.28 54.67
CA SER A 215 3.39 -9.17 55.81
C SER A 215 3.84 -10.10 56.92
#